data_AF-A0A3G5FJY2-F1
#
_entry.id   AF-A0A3G5FJY2-F1
#
_cell.length_a   1.000
_cell.length_b   1.000
_cell.length_c   1.000
_cell.angle_alpha   90.00
_cell.angle_beta   90.00
_cell.angle_gamma   90.00
#
_symmetry.space_group_name_H-M   'P 1'
#
loop_
_entity.id
_entity.type
_entity.pdbx_description
1 polymer ?
#
loop_
_entity_poly.entity_id
_entity_poly.type
_entity_poly.pdbx_seq_one_letter_code
_entity_poly.pdbx_strand_id
1 'polypeptide(L)'
;MNITVTPEALAWFKREIELEPGMGIRFFGKVYGSTQVHDGFSIGMFVDRPENPLVKKEIEGILFFAEKEDDWFFKGYDLTVDYDKKLDEPKYIFTEN
;
A
#
# COMPACT_ATOMS: atom_id res chain seq x y z
N MET A 1 6.32 -2.36 -10.59
CA MET A 1 5.46 -1.69 -9.61
C MET A 1 6.32 -0.78 -8.74
N ASN A 2 5.90 0.46 -8.54
CA ASN A 2 6.43 1.48 -7.66
C ASN A 2 5.34 1.95 -6.69
N ILE A 3 5.72 2.17 -5.43
CA ILE A 3 4.82 2.71 -4.41
C ILE A 3 5.12 4.20 -4.27
N THR A 4 4.09 5.01 -4.47
CA THR A 4 4.09 6.44 -4.15
C THR A 4 3.13 6.67 -3.00
N VAL A 5 3.56 7.41 -1.98
CA VAL A 5 2.68 7.82 -0.87
C VAL A 5 2.65 9.33 -0.85
N THR A 6 1.45 9.92 -0.93
CA THR A 6 1.30 11.38 -0.88
C THR A 6 1.63 11.92 0.51
N PRO A 7 2.01 13.21 0.64
CA PRO A 7 2.25 13.80 1.96
C PRO A 7 1.04 13.70 2.90
N GLU A 8 -0.18 13.77 2.34
CA GLU A 8 -1.42 13.68 3.11
C GLU A 8 -1.65 12.25 3.64
N ALA A 9 -1.42 11.24 2.81
CA ALA A 9 -1.44 9.84 3.25
C ALA A 9 -0.35 9.54 4.28
N LEU A 10 0.88 10.04 4.07
CA LEU A 10 1.98 9.89 5.02
C LEU A 10 1.62 10.48 6.39
N ALA A 11 1.00 11.66 6.42
CA ALA A 11 0.55 12.30 7.64
C ALA A 11 -0.55 11.48 8.35
N TRP A 12 -1.46 10.87 7.59
CA TRP A 12 -2.45 9.95 8.14
C TRP A 12 -1.79 8.73 8.77
N PHE A 13 -0.85 8.07 8.07
CA PHE A 13 -0.14 6.91 8.59
C PHE A 13 0.64 7.22 9.87
N LYS A 14 1.33 8.36 9.93
CA LYS A 14 2.04 8.81 11.15
C LYS A 14 1.12 9.03 12.35
N ARG A 15 -0.15 9.36 12.10
CA ARG A 15 -1.13 9.66 13.14
C ARG A 15 -1.84 8.39 13.62
N GLU A 16 -2.21 7.51 12.69
CA GLU A 16 -3.08 6.37 12.97
C GLU A 16 -2.33 5.06 13.21
N ILE A 17 -1.09 4.93 12.71
CA ILE A 17 -0.33 3.69 12.76
C ILE A 17 0.94 3.86 13.60
N GLU A 18 1.03 3.08 14.67
CA GLU A 18 2.25 2.91 15.44
C GLU A 18 3.04 1.71 14.90
N LEU A 19 4.34 1.89 14.68
CA LEU A 19 5.23 0.86 14.13
C LEU A 19 6.32 0.51 15.13
N GLU A 20 6.47 -0.79 15.40
CA GLU A 20 7.66 -1.28 16.08
C GLU A 20 8.89 -1.25 15.15
N PRO A 21 10.11 -1.20 15.70
CA PRO A 21 11.33 -1.31 14.93
C PRO A 21 11.33 -2.50 13.97
N GLY A 22 11.62 -2.23 12.69
CA GLY A 22 11.68 -3.23 11.63
C GLY A 22 10.34 -3.61 11.01
N MET A 23 9.22 -3.05 11.50
CA MET A 23 7.92 -3.19 10.85
C MET A 23 7.69 -2.10 9.80
N GLY A 24 6.72 -2.34 8.94
CA GLY A 24 6.23 -1.40 7.96
C GLY A 24 4.77 -1.68 7.59
N ILE A 25 4.24 -0.89 6.67
CA ILE A 25 2.90 -1.05 6.13
C ILE A 25 3.00 -1.86 4.84
N ARG A 26 2.44 -3.07 4.87
CA ARG A 26 2.35 -3.98 3.72
C ARG A 26 1.07 -3.73 2.96
N PHE A 27 1.16 -3.58 1.64
CA PHE A 27 0.02 -3.61 0.71
C PHE A 27 -0.08 -4.97 0.04
N PHE A 28 -1.29 -5.50 -0.07
CA PHE A 28 -1.53 -6.86 -0.59
C PHE A 28 -2.88 -6.97 -1.32
N GLY A 29 -2.96 -7.94 -2.23
CA GLY A 29 -4.19 -8.22 -3.00
C GLY A 29 -5.13 -9.17 -2.25
N LYS A 30 -6.45 -8.99 -2.43
CA LYS A 30 -7.50 -9.86 -1.89
C LYS A 30 -8.41 -10.35 -3.02
N VAL A 31 -8.81 -11.62 -2.96
CA VAL A 31 -9.64 -12.31 -3.97
C VAL A 31 -11.14 -12.00 -3.91
N TYR A 32 -11.53 -10.94 -3.21
CA TYR A 32 -12.91 -10.46 -3.13
C TYR A 32 -12.94 -8.93 -3.10
N GLY A 33 -13.98 -8.35 -3.68
CA GLY A 33 -14.15 -6.90 -3.84
C GLY A 33 -13.73 -6.44 -5.23
N SER A 34 -13.56 -5.14 -5.42
CA SER A 34 -13.09 -4.55 -6.67
C SER A 34 -12.19 -3.36 -6.38
N THR A 35 -11.24 -3.09 -7.28
CA THR A 35 -10.50 -1.81 -7.32
C THR A 35 -10.86 -1.06 -8.60
N GLN A 36 -10.27 0.11 -8.82
CA GLN A 36 -10.45 0.87 -10.05
C GLN A 36 -10.07 0.08 -11.32
N VAL A 37 -9.09 -0.84 -11.22
CA VAL A 37 -8.52 -1.55 -12.38
C VAL A 37 -8.68 -3.07 -12.31
N HIS A 38 -9.19 -3.61 -11.19
CA HIS A 38 -9.40 -5.04 -11.00
C HIS A 38 -10.86 -5.35 -10.68
N ASP A 39 -11.48 -6.21 -11.50
CA ASP A 39 -12.79 -6.79 -11.22
C ASP A 39 -12.62 -8.10 -10.42
N GLY A 40 -13.32 -8.21 -9.29
CA GLY A 40 -13.21 -9.36 -8.39
C GLY A 40 -12.03 -9.34 -7.40
N PHE A 41 -11.17 -8.32 -7.43
CA PHE A 41 -10.04 -8.17 -6.50
C PHE A 41 -10.03 -6.81 -5.80
N SER A 42 -9.68 -6.80 -4.51
CA SER A 42 -9.48 -5.59 -3.71
C SER A 42 -8.06 -5.49 -3.15
N ILE A 43 -7.71 -4.32 -2.62
CA ILE A 43 -6.45 -4.08 -1.91
C ILE A 43 -6.70 -4.06 -0.40
N GLY A 44 -5.74 -4.57 0.36
CA GLY A 44 -5.65 -4.37 1.80
C GLY A 44 -4.31 -3.81 2.22
N MET A 45 -4.25 -3.39 3.50
CA MET A 45 -3.00 -3.10 4.18
C MET A 45 -2.98 -3.71 5.58
N PHE A 46 -1.78 -4.01 6.09
CA PHE A 46 -1.54 -4.33 7.50
C PHE A 46 -0.10 -4.02 7.90
N VAL A 47 0.15 -3.95 9.20
CA VAL A 47 1.49 -3.74 9.76
C VAL A 47 2.20 -5.07 9.85
N ASP A 48 3.37 -5.18 9.22
CA ASP A 48 4.13 -6.43 9.15
C ASP A 48 5.64 -6.20 8.96
N ARG A 49 6.44 -7.25 9.11
CA ARG A 49 7.86 -7.25 8.78
C ARG A 49 8.06 -7.79 7.37
N PRO A 50 8.86 -7.12 6.51
CA PRO A 50 9.09 -7.63 5.17
C PRO A 50 9.89 -8.93 5.18
N GLU A 51 9.40 -9.93 4.45
CA GLU A 51 10.06 -11.24 4.33
C GLU A 51 10.76 -11.39 2.97
N ASN A 52 10.05 -11.22 1.86
CA ASN A 52 10.54 -11.42 0.50
C ASN A 52 10.00 -10.33 -0.45
N PRO A 53 10.34 -9.05 -0.16
CA PRO A 53 9.67 -7.91 -0.75
C PRO A 53 9.77 -7.90 -2.27
N LEU A 54 8.64 -7.61 -2.92
CA LEU A 54 8.60 -7.22 -4.32
C LEU A 54 9.12 -5.79 -4.49
N VAL A 55 8.67 -4.91 -3.61
CA VAL A 55 9.05 -3.49 -3.58
C VAL A 55 9.11 -3.01 -2.13
N LYS A 56 10.05 -2.11 -1.84
CA LYS A 56 10.18 -1.40 -0.58
C LYS A 56 10.32 0.09 -0.85
N LYS A 57 9.65 0.90 -0.04
CA LYS A 57 9.74 2.35 -0.08
C LYS A 57 9.77 2.89 1.35
N GLU A 58 10.89 3.49 1.72
CA GLU A 58 11.00 4.17 3.02
C GLU A 58 10.81 5.68 2.83
N ILE A 59 9.91 6.26 3.62
CA ILE A 59 9.59 7.69 3.57
C ILE A 59 9.50 8.20 5.00
N GLU A 60 10.42 9.10 5.36
CA GLU A 60 10.48 9.71 6.70
C GLU A 60 10.42 8.69 7.85
N GLY A 61 11.14 7.56 7.69
CA GLY A 61 11.24 6.50 8.70
C GLY A 61 10.09 5.49 8.70
N ILE A 62 9.08 5.66 7.83
CA ILE A 62 8.02 4.66 7.63
C ILE A 62 8.35 3.82 6.41
N LEU A 63 8.37 2.50 6.61
CA LEU A 63 8.54 1.54 5.54
C LEU A 63 7.18 1.14 4.96
N PHE A 64 7.03 1.30 3.65
CA PHE A 64 5.92 0.81 2.84
C PHE A 64 6.41 -0.29 1.92
N PHE A 65 5.67 -1.38 1.77
CA PHE A 65 6.12 -2.49 0.93
C PHE A 65 4.98 -3.35 0.40
N ALA A 66 5.30 -4.18 -0.59
CA ALA A 66 4.49 -5.31 -1.02
C ALA A 66 5.40 -6.52 -1.17
N GLU A 67 4.88 -7.71 -0.96
CA GLU A 67 5.63 -8.97 -1.04
C GLU A 67 5.56 -9.59 -2.43
N LYS A 68 6.50 -10.48 -2.77
CA LYS A 68 6.49 -11.17 -4.08
C LYS A 68 5.27 -12.04 -4.27
N GLU A 69 4.70 -12.58 -3.20
CA GLU A 69 3.46 -13.35 -3.23
C GLU A 69 2.27 -12.50 -3.70
N ASP A 70 2.37 -11.18 -3.64
CA ASP A 70 1.36 -10.23 -4.10
C ASP A 70 1.62 -9.72 -5.54
N ASP A 71 2.67 -10.19 -6.23
CA ASP A 71 3.03 -9.74 -7.58
C ASP A 71 1.88 -9.91 -8.58
N TRP A 72 1.10 -10.99 -8.47
CA TRP A 72 -0.05 -11.25 -9.33
C TRP A 72 -1.08 -10.11 -9.33
N PHE A 73 -1.22 -9.40 -8.21
CA PHE A 73 -2.19 -8.31 -8.03
C PHE A 73 -1.63 -6.96 -8.49
N PHE A 74 -0.33 -6.71 -8.32
CA PHE A 74 0.30 -5.45 -8.72
C PHE A 74 0.89 -5.49 -10.14
N LYS A 75 0.83 -6.62 -10.82
CA LYS A 75 1.45 -6.81 -12.12
C LYS A 75 0.94 -5.82 -13.15
N GLY A 76 1.85 -5.02 -13.72
CA GLY A 76 1.55 -4.02 -14.74
C GLY A 76 1.04 -2.69 -14.19
N TYR A 77 0.93 -2.53 -12.87
CA TYR A 77 0.43 -1.31 -12.25
C TYR A 77 1.38 -0.76 -11.17
N ASP A 78 1.35 0.54 -10.98
CA ASP A 78 2.01 1.29 -9.91
C ASP A 78 0.93 1.68 -8.91
N LEU A 79 1.30 1.72 -7.63
CA LEU A 79 0.39 2.06 -6.55
C LEU A 79 0.69 3.47 -6.05
N THR A 80 -0.29 4.35 -6.16
CA THR A 80 -0.31 5.62 -5.43
C THR A 80 -1.27 5.52 -4.25
N VAL A 81 -0.73 5.72 -3.06
CA VAL A 81 -1.49 5.79 -1.81
C VAL A 81 -1.71 7.26 -1.47
N ASP A 82 -2.97 7.66 -1.48
CA ASP A 82 -3.42 9.01 -1.18
C ASP A 82 -4.37 9.00 0.03
N TYR A 83 -4.91 10.14 0.41
CA TYR A 83 -5.78 10.28 1.58
C TYR A 83 -7.18 10.77 1.18
N ASP A 84 -8.22 10.01 1.56
CA ASP A 84 -9.60 10.45 1.40
C ASP A 84 -10.07 11.22 2.64
N LYS A 85 -10.12 12.55 2.53
CA LYS A 85 -10.57 13.44 3.61
C LYS A 85 -12.02 13.23 4.04
N LYS A 86 -12.88 12.66 3.18
CA LYS A 86 -14.30 12.47 3.50
C LYS A 86 -14.52 11.21 4.32
N LEU A 87 -13.74 10.17 4.03
CA LEU A 87 -13.80 8.88 4.70
C LEU A 87 -12.78 8.76 5.85
N ASP A 88 -11.81 9.68 5.92
CA ASP A 88 -10.68 9.68 6.87
C ASP A 88 -9.87 8.38 6.80
N GLU A 89 -9.56 7.93 5.59
CA GLU A 89 -8.82 6.70 5.33
C GLU A 89 -7.90 6.79 4.11
N PRO A 90 -6.94 5.86 3.95
CA PRO A 90 -6.12 5.80 2.74
C PRO A 90 -6.94 5.41 1.51
N LYS A 91 -6.65 6.10 0.41
CA LYS A 91 -7.18 5.84 -0.91
C LYS A 91 -6.10 5.23 -1.79
N TYR A 92 -6.45 4.23 -2.58
CA TYR A 92 -5.53 3.51 -3.45
C TYR A 92 -5.84 3.78 -4.90
N ILE A 93 -4.83 4.23 -5.65
CA ILE A 93 -4.93 4.57 -7.06
C ILE A 93 -3.92 3.72 -7.82
N PHE A 94 -4.38 3.05 -8.86
CA PHE A 94 -3.55 2.19 -9.70
C PHE A 94 -3.37 2.85 -11.07
N THR A 95 -2.13 2.92 -11.55
CA THR A 95 -1.78 3.46 -12.87
C THR A 95 -0.95 2.44 -13.62
N GLU A 96 -1.21 2.24 -14.91
CA GLU A 96 -0.39 1.35 -15.75
C GLU A 96 1.08 1.82 -15.81
N ASN A 97 2.00 0.85 -15.85
CA ASN A 97 3.45 1.06 -15.83
C ASN A 97 4.12 1.07 -17.19
#